data_AF-A0A7R9EI36-F1
#
_entry.id   AF-A0A7R9EI36-F1
#
_cell.length_a   1.000
_cell.length_b   1.000
_cell.length_c   1.000
_cell.angle_alpha   90.00
_cell.angle_beta   90.00
_cell.angle_gamma   90.00
#
_symmetry.space_group_name_H-M   'P 1'
#
loop_
_entity.id
_entity.type
_entity.pdbx_description
1 polymer ?
#
loop_
_entity_poly.entity_id
_entity_poly.type
_entity_poly.pdbx_seq_one_letter_code
_entity_poly.pdbx_strand_id
1 'polypeptide(L)'
;MLASEAVVMNLSEPLLNQGYAIHTDNWYSSPTLFRLLLDNKTYALGTVRKHRKNMPAAVVSKKLTAGEVVHQSSNNILCLKWQDKKDILEHVTLPQYPSRGRPSLGPSPLRLQTKNWAHFVMKIPPTATKANPTKRCFVCTQKKVRSETVWQCEKCEIPLHIPTCFRDYHTKLNF
;
A
#
# COMPACT_ATOMS: atom_id res chain seq x y z
N MET A 1 2.34 -4.26 -31.81
CA MET A 1 1.66 -4.37 -30.50
C MET A 1 0.94 -5.72 -30.49
N LEU A 2 1.03 -6.49 -29.41
CA LEU A 2 0.31 -7.76 -29.28
C LEU A 2 -1.17 -7.50 -28.96
N ALA A 3 -2.07 -8.41 -29.34
CA ALA A 3 -3.50 -8.29 -29.03
C ALA A 3 -3.76 -8.13 -27.53
N SER A 4 -2.96 -8.78 -26.68
CA SER A 4 -3.03 -8.65 -25.22
C SER A 4 -2.68 -7.24 -24.71
N GLU A 5 -1.76 -6.54 -25.39
CA GLU A 5 -1.32 -5.20 -25.00
C GLU A 5 -2.39 -4.16 -25.34
N ALA A 6 -3.09 -4.35 -26.47
CA ALA A 6 -4.20 -3.49 -26.88
C ALA A 6 -5.35 -3.52 -25.87
N VAL A 7 -5.64 -4.68 -25.26
CA VAL A 7 -6.66 -4.79 -24.19
C VAL A 7 -6.31 -3.89 -23.00
N VAL A 8 -5.05 -3.90 -22.54
CA VAL A 8 -4.62 -3.04 -21.44
C VAL A 8 -4.72 -1.57 -21.82
N MET A 9 -4.26 -1.20 -23.02
CA MET A 9 -4.33 0.18 -23.49
C MET A 9 -5.77 0.68 -23.56
N ASN A 10 -6.70 -0.11 -24.12
CA ASN A 10 -8.10 0.27 -24.23
C ASN A 10 -8.78 0.39 -22.87
N LEU A 11 -8.51 -0.53 -21.94
CA LEU A 11 -9.09 -0.47 -20.59
C LEU A 11 -8.51 0.67 -19.75
N SER A 12 -7.26 1.06 -20.00
CA SER A 12 -6.59 2.12 -19.26
C SER A 12 -6.72 3.50 -19.89
N GLU A 13 -7.24 3.61 -21.11
CA GLU A 13 -7.43 4.86 -21.85
C GLU A 13 -7.98 6.02 -21.00
N PRO A 14 -9.07 5.88 -20.22
CA PRO A 14 -9.60 6.98 -19.42
C PRO A 14 -8.71 7.38 -18.22
N LEU A 15 -7.69 6.59 -17.90
CA LEU A 15 -6.77 6.77 -16.77
C LEU A 15 -5.35 7.16 -17.23
N LEU A 16 -5.09 7.21 -18.54
CA LEU A 16 -3.79 7.60 -19.08
C LEU A 16 -3.49 9.07 -18.77
N ASN A 17 -2.19 9.41 -18.67
CA ASN A 17 -1.68 10.76 -18.43
C ASN A 17 -2.00 11.39 -17.07
N GLN A 18 -2.57 10.63 -16.13
CA GLN A 18 -2.95 11.12 -14.80
C GLN A 18 -1.91 10.78 -13.72
N GLY A 19 -0.78 10.15 -14.08
CA GLY A 19 0.28 9.77 -13.14
C GLY A 19 -0.02 8.52 -12.31
N TYR A 20 -1.06 7.76 -12.67
CA TYR A 20 -1.38 6.49 -12.00
C TYR A 20 -0.37 5.39 -12.34
N ALA A 21 -0.33 4.37 -11.49
CA ALA A 21 0.43 3.15 -11.70
C ALA A 21 -0.51 1.98 -12.00
N ILE A 22 -0.31 1.32 -13.14
CA ILE A 22 -1.06 0.15 -13.55
C ILE A 22 -0.28 -1.09 -13.13
N HIS A 23 -0.96 -2.00 -12.43
CA HIS A 23 -0.43 -3.31 -12.07
C HIS A 23 -1.03 -4.36 -12.99
N THR A 24 -0.20 -5.05 -13.79
CA THR A 24 -0.66 -6.04 -14.77
C THR A 24 -0.15 -7.45 -14.46
N ASP A 25 -0.99 -8.43 -14.75
CA ASP A 25 -0.61 -9.84 -14.72
C ASP A 25 0.31 -10.19 -15.90
N ASN A 26 1.11 -11.26 -15.73
CA ASN A 26 2.10 -11.77 -16.65
C ASN A 26 1.57 -12.05 -18.08
N TRP A 27 0.28 -12.35 -18.21
CA TRP A 27 -0.36 -12.54 -19.51
C TRP A 27 -0.40 -11.25 -20.34
N TYR A 28 -0.56 -10.11 -19.68
CA TYR A 28 -0.73 -8.81 -20.32
C TYR A 28 0.56 -7.98 -20.34
N SER A 29 1.50 -8.27 -19.44
CA SER A 29 2.76 -7.53 -19.32
C SER A 29 3.74 -7.81 -20.47
N SER A 30 4.34 -6.75 -20.99
CA SER A 30 5.47 -6.82 -21.91
C SER A 30 6.36 -5.56 -21.81
N PRO A 31 7.64 -5.64 -22.22
CA PRO A 31 8.51 -4.46 -22.24
C PRO A 31 7.99 -3.36 -23.17
N THR A 32 7.38 -3.74 -24.29
CA THR A 32 6.81 -2.80 -25.26
C THR A 32 5.60 -2.06 -24.67
N LEU A 33 4.72 -2.77 -23.96
CA LEU A 33 3.58 -2.15 -23.27
C LEU A 33 4.05 -1.16 -22.20
N PHE A 34 5.04 -1.53 -21.39
CA PHE A 34 5.54 -0.65 -20.33
C PHE A 34 6.16 0.63 -20.88
N ARG A 35 6.82 0.56 -22.05
CA ARG A 35 7.28 1.75 -22.77
C ARG A 35 6.14 2.64 -23.23
N LEU A 36 5.11 2.05 -23.84
CA LEU A 36 3.92 2.80 -24.30
C LEU A 36 3.15 3.46 -23.15
N LEU A 37 3.04 2.79 -22.00
CA LEU A 37 2.41 3.37 -20.81
C LEU A 37 3.24 4.52 -20.25
N LEU A 38 4.57 4.36 -20.22
CA LEU A 38 5.47 5.41 -19.77
C LEU A 38 5.43 6.64 -20.68
N ASP A 39 5.35 6.45 -22.00
CA ASP A 39 5.16 7.52 -22.98
C ASP A 39 3.84 8.29 -22.73
N ASN A 40 2.82 7.62 -22.20
CA ASN A 40 1.54 8.20 -21.75
C ASN A 40 1.55 8.67 -20.27
N LYS A 41 2.73 8.90 -19.68
CA LYS A 41 2.91 9.35 -18.29
C LYS A 41 2.18 8.46 -17.26
N THR A 42 2.11 7.16 -17.54
CA THR A 42 1.48 6.16 -16.69
C THR A 42 2.52 5.12 -16.30
N TYR A 43 2.70 4.91 -15.00
CA TYR A 43 3.64 3.92 -14.51
C TYR A 43 3.06 2.51 -14.67
N ALA A 44 3.92 1.51 -14.84
CA ALA A 44 3.50 0.13 -14.99
C ALA A 44 4.38 -0.79 -14.14
N LEU A 45 3.73 -1.74 -13.45
CA LEU A 45 4.37 -2.74 -12.61
C LEU A 45 3.76 -4.11 -12.91
N GLY A 46 4.59 -5.13 -13.10
CA GLY A 46 4.10 -6.47 -13.38
C GLY A 46 5.22 -7.45 -13.61
N THR A 47 4.88 -8.73 -13.53
CA THR A 47 5.79 -9.81 -13.91
C THR A 47 5.77 -9.99 -15.43
N VAL A 48 6.92 -10.33 -16.03
CA VAL A 48 7.05 -10.46 -17.49
C VAL A 48 7.65 -11.82 -17.83
N ARG A 49 7.09 -12.52 -18.83
CA ARG A 49 7.64 -13.79 -19.31
C ARG A 49 9.00 -13.58 -19.96
N LYS A 50 9.97 -14.44 -19.61
CA LYS A 50 11.36 -14.41 -20.11
C LYS A 50 11.51 -14.40 -21.64
N HIS A 51 10.55 -14.99 -22.37
CA HIS A 51 10.61 -15.12 -23.83
C HIS A 51 9.86 -14.00 -24.58
N ARG A 52 9.43 -12.92 -23.89
CA ARG A 52 8.85 -11.75 -24.55
C ARG A 52 9.91 -11.02 -25.37
N LYS A 53 9.49 -10.44 -26.50
CA LYS A 53 10.33 -9.56 -27.31
C LYS A 53 10.82 -8.37 -26.47
N ASN A 54 12.03 -7.90 -26.76
CA ASN A 54 12.70 -6.79 -26.07
C ASN A 54 13.02 -7.02 -24.58
N MET A 55 13.06 -8.27 -24.13
CA MET A 55 13.62 -8.58 -22.81
C MET A 55 15.15 -8.45 -22.81
N PRO A 56 15.74 -7.85 -21.77
CA PRO A 56 17.19 -7.70 -21.66
C PRO A 56 17.89 -9.06 -21.58
N ALA A 57 18.65 -9.42 -22.61
CA ALA A 57 19.35 -10.70 -22.70
C ALA A 57 20.30 -10.91 -21.51
N ALA A 58 20.98 -9.85 -21.05
CA ALA A 58 21.89 -9.88 -19.91
C ALA A 58 21.20 -10.30 -18.60
N VAL A 59 19.96 -9.87 -18.38
CA VAL A 59 19.17 -10.25 -17.20
C VAL A 59 18.58 -11.65 -17.36
N VAL A 60 18.07 -11.97 -18.55
CA VAL A 60 17.40 -13.25 -18.81
C VAL A 60 18.37 -14.43 -18.76
N SER A 61 19.55 -14.30 -19.39
CA SER A 61 20.53 -15.38 -19.52
C SER A 61 21.29 -15.68 -18.22
N LYS A 62 21.40 -14.70 -17.31
CA LYS A 62 22.12 -14.87 -16.05
C LYS A 62 21.43 -15.91 -15.18
N LYS A 63 22.11 -17.02 -14.91
CA LYS A 63 21.69 -18.00 -13.89
C LYS A 63 21.94 -17.39 -12.52
N LEU A 64 20.94 -17.46 -11.66
CA LEU A 64 20.99 -16.91 -10.31
C LEU A 64 21.12 -18.06 -9.31
N THR A 65 21.84 -17.83 -8.22
CA THR A 65 21.66 -18.64 -7.02
C THR A 65 20.50 -18.10 -6.19
N ALA A 66 19.94 -18.92 -5.29
CA ALA A 66 18.75 -18.49 -4.57
C ALA A 66 19.05 -17.41 -3.54
N GLY A 67 18.27 -16.33 -3.58
CA GLY A 67 18.50 -15.08 -2.84
C GLY A 67 19.29 -14.03 -3.64
N GLU A 68 19.81 -14.38 -4.82
CA GLU A 68 20.45 -13.40 -5.70
C GLU A 68 19.44 -12.62 -6.53
N VAL A 69 19.79 -11.36 -6.79
CA VAL A 69 19.02 -10.43 -7.60
C VAL A 69 19.90 -9.83 -8.69
N VAL A 70 19.38 -9.79 -9.91
CA VAL A 70 19.98 -9.09 -11.04
C VAL A 70 18.99 -8.10 -11.60
N HIS A 71 19.47 -6.91 -11.91
CA HIS A 71 18.65 -5.86 -12.47
C HIS A 71 19.34 -5.20 -13.65
N GLN A 72 18.55 -4.64 -14.54
CA GLN A 72 19.01 -3.76 -15.60
C GLN A 72 17.96 -2.68 -15.82
N SER A 73 18.41 -1.43 -15.89
CA SER A 73 17.56 -0.31 -16.24
C SER A 73 17.92 0.21 -17.63
N SER A 74 16.91 0.61 -18.39
CA SER A 74 17.08 1.30 -19.67
C SER A 74 15.85 2.16 -19.94
N ASN A 75 16.05 3.38 -20.43
CA ASN A 75 14.97 4.30 -20.80
C ASN A 75 13.91 4.43 -19.69
N ASN A 76 14.34 4.59 -18.43
CA ASN A 76 13.50 4.69 -17.25
C ASN A 76 12.61 3.47 -16.95
N ILE A 77 12.88 2.32 -17.56
CA ILE A 77 12.25 1.04 -17.25
C ILE A 77 13.27 0.17 -16.53
N LEU A 78 12.89 -0.33 -15.35
CA LEU A 78 13.68 -1.28 -14.57
C LEU A 78 13.18 -2.71 -14.81
N CYS A 79 14.08 -3.59 -15.23
CA CYS A 79 13.85 -5.02 -15.27
C CYS A 79 14.64 -5.70 -14.15
N LEU A 80 13.96 -6.49 -13.32
CA LEU A 80 14.55 -7.19 -12.19
C LEU A 80 14.24 -8.69 -12.30
N LYS A 81 15.25 -9.53 -12.10
CA LYS A 81 15.15 -10.97 -11.98
C LYS A 81 15.72 -11.39 -10.64
N TRP A 82 15.00 -12.26 -9.96
CA TRP A 82 15.38 -12.83 -8.68
C TRP A 82 15.02 -14.31 -8.68
N GLN A 83 15.75 -15.10 -7.91
CA GLN A 83 15.48 -16.53 -7.77
C GLN A 83 15.23 -16.88 -6.31
N ASP A 84 14.06 -17.45 -6.07
CA ASP A 84 13.60 -17.86 -4.75
C ASP A 84 13.87 -19.35 -4.47
N LYS A 85 13.90 -19.71 -3.19
CA LYS A 85 14.13 -21.10 -2.71
C LYS A 85 12.88 -22.00 -2.70
N LYS A 86 11.64 -21.46 -2.81
CA LYS A 86 10.31 -22.09 -2.49
C LYS A 86 10.21 -22.58 -1.04
N ASP A 87 9.10 -22.53 -0.29
CA ASP A 87 7.68 -22.20 -0.54
C ASP A 87 7.26 -20.92 0.22
N ILE A 88 6.27 -20.19 -0.30
CA ILE A 88 5.60 -19.10 0.43
C ILE A 88 4.39 -19.68 1.15
N LEU A 89 4.58 -20.03 2.43
CA LEU A 89 3.50 -20.01 3.42
C LEU A 89 3.64 -18.68 4.15
N GLU A 90 2.78 -17.72 3.78
CA GLU A 90 2.68 -16.46 4.52
C GLU A 90 2.06 -16.69 5.90
N HIS A 91 2.88 -16.52 6.92
CA HIS A 91 2.44 -15.97 8.20
C HIS A 91 3.52 -15.00 8.68
N VAL A 92 3.39 -13.72 8.31
CA VAL A 92 4.29 -12.67 8.81
C VAL A 92 3.73 -12.16 10.13
N THR A 93 4.14 -12.77 11.24
CA THR A 93 4.12 -12.09 12.54
C THR A 93 5.37 -11.24 12.63
N LEU A 94 5.23 -9.93 12.42
CA LEU A 94 6.33 -9.00 12.67
C LEU A 94 6.64 -8.98 14.17
N PRO A 95 7.92 -9.07 14.58
CA PRO A 95 8.29 -8.79 15.97
C PRO A 95 7.95 -7.33 16.28
N GLN A 96 7.38 -7.09 17.46
CA GLN A 96 7.10 -5.76 17.97
C GLN A 96 8.42 -5.02 18.18
N TYR A 97 8.87 -4.26 17.18
CA TYR A 97 10.01 -3.36 17.36
C TYR A 97 9.60 -2.25 18.35
N PRO A 98 10.35 -2.03 19.44
CA PRO A 98 10.12 -0.86 20.27
C PRO A 98 10.45 0.37 19.44
N SER A 99 9.42 1.15 19.12
CA SER A 99 9.53 2.45 18.44
C SER A 99 10.44 3.38 19.24
N ARG A 100 11.74 3.41 18.91
CA ARG A 100 12.66 4.41 19.44
C ARG A 100 12.64 5.64 18.53
N GLY A 101 12.12 6.73 19.07
CA GLY A 101 12.00 8.01 18.39
C GLY A 101 10.94 8.87 19.07
N ARG A 102 11.06 10.19 18.96
CA ARG A 102 10.00 11.10 19.40
C ARG A 102 8.77 10.84 18.54
N PRO A 103 7.60 10.46 19.11
CA PRO A 103 6.38 10.30 18.33
C PRO A 103 6.12 11.57 17.53
N SER A 104 5.70 11.44 16.27
CA SER A 104 5.24 12.59 15.51
C SER A 104 4.17 13.32 16.33
N LEU A 105 4.31 14.64 16.49
CA LEU A 105 3.39 15.46 17.29
C LEU A 105 1.94 15.46 16.74
N GLY A 106 1.72 14.84 15.59
CA GLY A 106 0.44 14.78 14.90
C GLY A 106 0.04 13.36 14.48
N PRO A 107 -1.22 13.20 14.05
CA PRO A 107 -1.75 11.92 13.62
C PRO A 107 -0.99 11.38 12.41
N SER A 108 -0.63 10.10 12.45
CA SER A 108 0.10 9.45 11.35
C SER A 108 -0.63 9.63 10.01
N PRO A 109 0.06 10.02 8.92
CA PRO A 109 -0.54 10.16 7.59
C PRO A 109 -1.09 8.82 7.06
N LEU A 110 -0.64 7.69 7.63
CA LEU A 110 -1.14 6.34 7.32
C LEU A 110 -2.59 6.11 7.78
N ARG A 111 -3.17 7.01 8.59
CA ARG A 111 -4.58 6.91 9.01
C ARG A 111 -5.58 7.07 7.87
N LEU A 112 -5.15 7.64 6.74
CA LEU A 112 -5.96 7.93 5.54
C LEU A 112 -5.75 6.93 4.41
N GLN A 113 -4.77 6.05 4.52
CA GLN A 113 -4.45 5.12 3.45
C GLN A 113 -5.44 3.94 3.49
N THR A 114 -6.24 3.82 2.42
CA THR A 114 -7.13 2.69 2.11
C THR A 114 -6.44 1.32 2.09
N LYS A 115 -5.10 1.27 2.09
CA LYS A 115 -4.31 0.05 2.22
C LYS A 115 -4.30 -0.54 3.64
N ASN A 116 -4.81 0.18 4.65
CA ASN A 116 -5.02 -0.33 6.01
C ASN A 116 -6.49 -0.72 6.24
N TRP A 117 -6.99 -1.70 5.49
CA TRP A 117 -8.27 -2.36 5.74
C TRP A 117 -8.20 -3.11 7.09
N ALA A 118 -8.34 -2.42 8.23
CA ALA A 118 -8.51 -3.01 9.58
C ALA A 118 -8.67 -1.96 10.71
N HIS A 119 -9.18 -0.75 10.44
CA HIS A 119 -9.53 0.15 11.54
C HIS A 119 -10.86 -0.31 12.14
N PHE A 120 -10.77 -1.11 13.20
CA PHE A 120 -11.92 -1.59 13.96
C PHE A 120 -12.07 -0.82 15.27
N VAL A 121 -13.32 -0.75 15.72
CA VAL A 121 -13.65 -0.13 16.99
C VAL A 121 -13.52 -1.16 18.09
N MET A 122 -12.84 -0.80 19.17
CA MET A 122 -12.78 -1.59 20.40
C MET A 122 -13.14 -0.72 21.62
N LYS A 123 -13.54 -1.36 22.71
CA LYS A 123 -13.67 -0.65 24.00
C LYS A 123 -12.29 -0.30 24.54
N ILE A 124 -12.19 0.83 25.24
CA ILE A 124 -10.95 1.21 25.92
C ILE A 124 -10.66 0.15 26.99
N PRO A 125 -9.43 -0.42 27.03
CA PRO A 125 -9.10 -1.48 27.97
C PRO A 125 -9.21 -0.98 29.43
N PRO A 126 -9.63 -1.85 30.36
CA PRO A 126 -9.75 -1.48 31.77
C PRO A 126 -8.41 -1.08 32.38
N THR A 127 -8.44 -0.10 33.28
CA THR A 127 -7.28 0.27 34.10
C THR A 127 -7.44 -0.33 35.49
N ALA A 128 -6.35 -0.46 36.26
CA ALA A 128 -6.36 -1.00 37.63
C ALA A 128 -7.44 -0.38 38.55
N THR A 129 -7.86 0.84 38.25
CA THR A 129 -8.85 1.61 39.01
C THR A 129 -10.27 1.63 38.40
N LYS A 130 -10.45 1.29 37.12
CA LYS A 130 -11.76 1.43 36.42
C LYS A 130 -11.98 0.30 35.41
N ALA A 131 -13.08 -0.42 35.60
CA ALA A 131 -13.50 -1.52 34.71
C ALA A 131 -13.95 -1.05 33.32
N ASN A 132 -14.57 0.15 33.21
CA ASN A 132 -15.03 0.72 31.94
C ASN A 132 -14.59 2.19 31.83
N PRO A 133 -13.32 2.46 31.48
CA PRO A 133 -12.83 3.84 31.41
C PRO A 133 -13.37 4.59 30.20
N THR A 134 -13.57 5.91 30.38
CA THR A 134 -13.88 6.86 29.31
C THR A 134 -12.68 7.77 29.04
N LYS A 135 -12.49 8.17 27.77
CA LYS A 135 -11.47 9.15 27.36
C LYS A 135 -12.09 10.22 26.47
N ARG A 136 -11.48 11.40 26.37
CA ARG A 136 -11.97 12.49 25.51
C ARG A 136 -11.80 12.14 24.03
N CYS A 137 -12.85 12.33 23.24
CA CYS A 137 -12.80 12.09 21.80
C CYS A 137 -11.84 13.06 21.10
N PHE A 138 -10.96 12.53 20.25
CA PHE A 138 -9.97 13.34 19.54
C PHE A 138 -10.62 14.34 18.57
N VAL A 139 -11.57 13.87 17.75
CA VAL A 139 -12.28 14.72 16.77
C VAL A 139 -13.09 15.81 17.46
N CYS A 140 -13.82 15.48 18.53
CA CYS A 140 -14.59 16.48 19.28
C CYS A 140 -13.69 17.52 19.94
N THR A 141 -12.51 17.11 20.41
CA THR A 141 -11.52 18.05 20.97
C THR A 141 -11.05 19.05 19.91
N GLN A 142 -10.79 18.60 18.67
CA GLN A 142 -10.47 19.50 17.56
C GLN A 142 -11.63 20.45 17.23
N LYS A 143 -12.88 19.96 17.30
CA LYS A 143 -14.10 20.77 17.14
C LYS A 143 -14.43 21.65 18.35
N LYS A 144 -13.56 21.72 19.37
CA LYS A 144 -13.77 22.45 20.64
C LYS A 144 -15.01 22.01 21.43
N VAL A 145 -15.49 20.78 21.21
CA VAL A 145 -16.61 20.18 21.95
C VAL A 145 -16.07 19.22 22.99
N ARG A 146 -16.43 19.46 24.27
CA ARG A 146 -16.06 18.54 25.35
C ARG A 146 -17.00 17.34 25.37
N SER A 147 -16.51 16.19 24.93
CA SER A 147 -17.24 14.92 25.00
C SER A 147 -16.31 13.72 25.18
N GLU A 148 -16.79 12.68 25.85
CA GLU A 148 -16.04 11.46 26.16
C GLU A 148 -16.59 10.24 25.42
N THR A 149 -15.74 9.24 25.21
CA THR A 149 -16.04 7.96 24.56
C THR A 149 -15.53 6.80 25.39
N VAL A 150 -16.25 5.68 25.34
CA VAL A 150 -15.77 4.35 25.80
C VAL A 150 -15.07 3.57 24.69
N TRP A 151 -15.06 4.11 23.48
CA TRP A 151 -14.58 3.48 22.26
C TRP A 151 -13.29 4.12 21.78
N GLN A 152 -12.38 3.28 21.27
CA GLN A 152 -11.15 3.68 20.59
C GLN A 152 -10.92 2.86 19.32
N CYS A 153 -10.13 3.38 18.39
CA CYS A 153 -9.63 2.58 17.27
C CYS A 153 -8.57 1.61 17.76
N GLU A 154 -8.68 0.31 17.44
CA GLU A 154 -7.71 -0.71 17.86
C GLU A 154 -6.31 -0.45 17.31
N LYS A 155 -6.22 -0.04 16.04
CA LYS A 155 -4.94 0.20 15.38
C LYS A 155 -4.32 1.57 15.68
N CYS A 156 -5.14 2.60 15.91
CA CYS A 156 -4.65 3.96 16.18
C CYS A 156 -4.56 4.29 17.67
N GLU A 157 -5.21 3.51 18.54
CA GLU A 157 -5.34 3.77 19.99
C GLU A 157 -5.93 5.14 20.33
N ILE A 158 -6.71 5.71 19.41
CA ILE A 158 -7.31 7.04 19.56
C ILE A 158 -8.80 6.90 19.93
N PRO A 159 -9.25 7.58 21.01
CA PRO A 159 -10.65 7.61 21.42
C PRO A 159 -11.53 8.39 20.44
N LEU A 160 -12.59 7.75 19.93
CA LEU A 160 -13.47 8.29 18.89
C LEU A 160 -14.94 7.86 19.11
N HIS A 161 -15.89 8.75 18.81
CA HIS A 161 -17.33 8.40 18.80
C HIS A 161 -17.70 7.56 17.58
N ILE A 162 -18.52 6.53 17.81
CA ILE A 162 -19.16 5.75 16.75
C ILE A 162 -20.50 6.41 16.38
N PRO A 163 -20.89 6.49 15.10
CA PRO A 163 -20.09 6.17 13.91
C PRO A 163 -19.36 7.39 13.32
N THR A 164 -19.75 8.61 13.70
CA THR A 164 -19.40 9.84 12.98
C THR A 164 -17.94 10.24 13.12
N CYS A 165 -17.44 10.38 14.35
CA CYS A 165 -16.05 10.78 14.61
C CYS A 165 -15.07 9.71 14.15
N PHE A 166 -15.43 8.43 14.28
CA PHE A 166 -14.64 7.32 13.76
C PHE A 166 -14.46 7.43 12.24
N ARG A 167 -15.56 7.61 11.50
CA ARG A 167 -15.53 7.80 10.06
C ARG A 167 -14.71 9.04 9.69
N ASP A 168 -15.01 10.20 10.28
CA ASP A 168 -14.31 11.47 9.98
C ASP A 168 -12.78 11.33 10.16
N TYR A 169 -12.35 10.74 11.27
CA TYR A 169 -10.92 10.55 11.57
C TYR A 169 -10.20 9.63 10.57
N HIS A 170 -10.87 8.62 10.03
CA HIS A 170 -10.28 7.66 9.09
C HIS A 170 -10.48 8.02 7.60
N THR A 171 -11.33 8.99 7.29
CA THR A 171 -11.68 9.34 5.90
C THR A 171 -11.28 10.74 5.49
N LYS A 172 -11.19 11.69 6.42
CA LYS A 172 -10.95 13.11 6.11
C LYS A 172 -9.58 13.57 6.58
N LEU A 173 -8.87 14.32 5.74
CA LEU A 173 -7.61 14.97 6.11
C LEU A 173 -7.84 16.01 7.22
N ASN A 174 -8.90 16.81 7.09
CA ASN A 174 -9.31 17.85 8.04
C ASN A 174 -10.71 17.52 8.58
N PHE A 175 -10.91 17.61 9.90
CA PHE A 175 -12.17 17.30 10.58
C PHE A 175 -12.42 18.22 11.77
#